data_AF-A0A2V9G3C7-F1
#
_entry.id   AF-A0A2V9G3C7-F1
#
_cell.length_a   1.000
_cell.length_b   1.000
_cell.length_c   1.000
_cell.angle_alpha   90.00
_cell.angle_beta   90.00
_cell.angle_gamma   90.00
#
_symmetry.space_group_name_H-M   'P 1'
#
loop_
_entity.id
_entity.type
_entity.pdbx_description
1 polymer ?
#
loop_
_entity_poly.entity_id
_entity_poly.type
_entity_poly.pdbx_seq_one_letter_code
_entity_poly.pdbx_strand_id
1 'polypeptide(L)'
;MKSEKTIAWVLLLVLPLGFAAIWRLQHGIDAQRAALSQERDDVLLRSGRLVKIMSLEYAPLLADIYWTRVVQYYGNKHVRGQANLELLWPLLDITTTLDPNLLISYRFGAMFLSQAAPAGAGRPDLAVQLIQRGIQANPEYWRLYEDLGFVYYFDLKDYPKAAEAFLEGSKKPNAQLWMKVM
;
A
#
# COMPACT_ATOMS: atom_id res chain seq x y z
N MET A 1 -57.35 -20.17 -9.80
CA MET A 1 -56.97 -21.33 -8.97
C MET A 1 -56.04 -22.38 -9.63
N LYS A 2 -56.38 -23.09 -10.73
CA LYS A 2 -55.43 -24.06 -11.35
C LYS A 2 -54.22 -23.38 -12.00
N SER A 3 -54.45 -22.30 -12.75
CA SER A 3 -53.38 -21.54 -13.42
C SER A 3 -52.37 -20.90 -12.45
N GLU A 4 -52.85 -20.29 -11.36
CA GLU A 4 -51.99 -19.69 -10.32
C GLU A 4 -51.11 -20.71 -9.61
N LYS A 5 -51.62 -21.92 -9.35
CA LYS A 5 -50.81 -23.01 -8.78
C LYS A 5 -49.72 -23.46 -9.76
N THR A 6 -50.03 -23.57 -11.04
CA THR A 6 -49.04 -23.91 -12.07
C THR A 6 -47.96 -22.83 -12.19
N ILE A 7 -48.34 -21.56 -12.16
CA ILE A 7 -47.39 -20.43 -12.15
C ILE A 7 -46.52 -20.46 -10.89
N ALA A 8 -47.10 -20.72 -9.72
CA ALA A 8 -46.36 -20.84 -8.46
C ALA A 8 -45.35 -22.00 -8.50
N TRP A 9 -45.73 -23.15 -9.06
CA TRP A 9 -44.83 -24.31 -9.22
C TRP A 9 -43.71 -24.04 -10.22
N VAL A 10 -43.99 -23.36 -11.33
CA VAL A 10 -42.98 -22.95 -12.31
C VAL A 10 -42.00 -21.97 -11.68
N LEU A 11 -42.48 -20.96 -10.94
CA LEU A 11 -41.62 -20.02 -10.22
C LEU A 11 -40.76 -20.73 -9.16
N LEU A 12 -41.34 -21.68 -8.42
CA LEU A 12 -40.63 -22.49 -7.41
C LEU A 12 -39.50 -23.34 -8.00
N LEU A 13 -39.57 -23.72 -9.26
CA LEU A 13 -38.51 -24.49 -9.94
C LEU A 13 -37.50 -23.57 -10.64
N VAL A 14 -37.98 -22.54 -11.32
CA VAL A 14 -37.14 -21.65 -12.14
C VAL A 14 -36.26 -20.75 -11.29
N LEU A 15 -36.76 -20.24 -10.16
CA LEU A 15 -35.98 -19.38 -9.26
C LEU A 15 -34.72 -20.10 -8.70
N PRO A 16 -34.82 -21.27 -8.04
CA PRO A 16 -33.64 -21.93 -7.49
C PRO A 16 -32.68 -22.42 -8.57
N LEU A 17 -33.19 -22.85 -9.74
CA LEU A 17 -32.34 -23.18 -10.89
C LEU A 17 -31.59 -21.95 -11.42
N GLY A 18 -32.26 -20.80 -11.49
CA GLY A 18 -31.66 -19.52 -11.85
C GLY A 18 -30.57 -19.10 -10.85
N PHE A 19 -30.85 -19.20 -9.55
CA PHE A 19 -29.86 -18.93 -8.49
C PHE A 19 -28.67 -19.88 -8.55
N ALA A 20 -28.90 -21.17 -8.80
CA ALA A 20 -27.82 -22.15 -8.93
C ALA A 20 -26.95 -21.88 -10.17
N ALA A 21 -27.55 -21.46 -11.29
CA ALA A 21 -26.84 -21.07 -12.49
C ALA A 21 -26.00 -19.81 -12.26
N ILE A 22 -26.57 -18.77 -11.63
CA ILE A 22 -25.85 -17.55 -11.25
C ILE A 22 -24.70 -17.88 -10.30
N TRP A 23 -24.95 -18.69 -9.27
CA TRP A 23 -23.92 -19.10 -8.31
C TRP A 23 -22.76 -19.83 -8.98
N ARG A 24 -23.04 -20.78 -9.88
CA ARG A 24 -22.00 -21.52 -10.63
C ARG A 24 -21.20 -20.60 -11.55
N LEU A 25 -21.87 -19.67 -12.22
CA LEU A 25 -21.23 -18.72 -13.13
C LEU A 25 -20.36 -17.72 -12.35
N GLN A 26 -20.87 -17.23 -11.20
CA GLN A 26 -20.12 -16.40 -10.27
C GLN A 26 -18.88 -17.13 -9.74
N HIS A 27 -19.01 -18.39 -9.32
CA HIS A 27 -17.87 -19.19 -8.86
C HIS A 27 -16.82 -19.40 -9.96
N GLY A 28 -17.24 -19.61 -11.20
CA GLY A 28 -16.32 -19.71 -12.35
C GLY A 28 -15.57 -18.40 -12.61
N ILE A 29 -16.27 -17.27 -12.56
CA ILE A 29 -15.67 -15.93 -12.67
C ILE A 29 -14.71 -15.69 -11.51
N ASP A 30 -15.10 -16.00 -10.28
CA ASP A 30 -14.28 -15.78 -9.09
C ASP A 30 -13.02 -16.65 -9.12
N ALA A 31 -13.10 -17.89 -9.61
CA ALA A 31 -11.94 -18.76 -9.79
C ALA A 31 -10.98 -18.24 -10.87
N GLN A 32 -11.50 -17.79 -12.01
CA GLN A 32 -10.69 -17.17 -13.07
C GLN A 32 -10.06 -15.85 -12.60
N ARG A 33 -10.84 -15.01 -11.89
CA ARG A 33 -10.35 -13.77 -11.29
C ARG A 33 -9.31 -14.05 -10.22
N ALA A 34 -9.47 -15.05 -9.36
CA ALA A 34 -8.45 -15.39 -8.37
C ALA A 34 -7.10 -15.74 -9.01
N ALA A 35 -7.12 -16.46 -10.15
CA ALA A 35 -5.92 -16.75 -10.94
C ALA A 35 -5.31 -15.51 -11.61
N LEU A 36 -6.13 -14.55 -12.05
CA LEU A 36 -5.68 -13.26 -12.62
C LEU A 36 -5.28 -12.21 -11.57
N SER A 37 -5.88 -12.28 -10.38
CA SER A 37 -5.61 -11.46 -9.19
C SER A 37 -4.43 -12.00 -8.38
N GLN A 38 -3.80 -13.07 -8.83
CA GLN A 38 -2.36 -13.20 -8.67
C GLN A 38 -1.78 -12.14 -9.61
N GLU A 39 -1.85 -10.87 -9.17
CA GLU A 39 -1.22 -9.75 -9.88
C GLU A 39 0.16 -10.24 -10.28
N ARG A 40 0.46 -10.15 -11.58
CA ARG A 40 1.82 -10.36 -12.02
C ARG A 40 2.68 -9.47 -11.16
N ASP A 41 3.53 -10.09 -10.35
CA ASP A 41 4.59 -9.48 -9.54
C ASP A 41 5.67 -8.89 -10.49
N ASP A 42 5.22 -8.14 -11.50
CA ASP A 42 5.99 -7.64 -12.61
C ASP A 42 5.98 -6.12 -12.53
N VAL A 43 7.10 -5.59 -12.05
CA VAL A 43 7.41 -4.18 -12.22
C VAL A 43 7.80 -3.99 -13.69
N LEU A 44 6.89 -3.43 -14.49
CA LEU A 44 7.05 -3.22 -15.94
C LEU A 44 8.39 -2.54 -16.30
N LEU A 45 8.87 -1.66 -15.43
CA LEU A 45 10.17 -0.99 -15.51
C LEU A 45 10.75 -0.78 -14.11
N ARG A 46 11.85 -1.44 -13.77
CA ARG A 46 12.48 -1.35 -12.43
C ARG A 46 13.24 -0.04 -12.16
N SER A 47 13.44 0.80 -13.18
CA SER A 47 14.22 2.04 -13.05
C SER A 47 13.32 3.27 -12.91
N GLY A 48 13.19 3.82 -11.70
CA GLY A 48 12.41 5.03 -11.45
C GLY A 48 12.85 6.22 -12.30
N ARG A 49 14.17 6.36 -12.55
CA ARG A 49 14.72 7.44 -13.40
C ARG A 49 14.25 7.31 -14.85
N LEU A 50 14.30 6.10 -15.42
CA LEU A 50 13.86 5.87 -16.79
C LEU A 50 12.35 6.12 -16.93
N VAL A 51 11.58 5.60 -15.96
CA VAL A 51 10.13 5.84 -15.91
C VAL A 51 9.85 7.34 -15.86
N LYS A 52 10.56 8.10 -15.02
CA LYS A 52 10.42 9.57 -14.92
C LYS A 52 10.69 10.27 -16.25
N ILE A 53 11.79 9.93 -16.93
CA ILE A 53 12.16 10.52 -18.22
C ILE A 53 11.05 10.24 -19.26
N MET A 54 10.54 9.01 -19.33
CA MET A 54 9.49 8.65 -20.29
C MET A 54 8.11 9.23 -19.93
N SER A 55 7.90 9.60 -18.66
CA SER A 55 6.62 10.18 -18.21
C SER A 55 6.49 11.66 -18.53
N LEU A 56 7.60 12.34 -18.86
CA LEU A 56 7.63 13.78 -19.13
C LEU A 56 6.95 14.56 -17.97
N GLU A 57 5.98 15.42 -18.29
CA GLU A 57 5.23 16.22 -17.31
C GLU A 57 4.20 15.42 -16.51
N TYR A 58 3.88 14.18 -16.93
CA TYR A 58 2.91 13.31 -16.27
C TYR A 58 3.53 12.44 -15.17
N ALA A 59 4.77 12.69 -14.77
CA ALA A 59 5.42 11.93 -13.70
C ALA A 59 4.58 11.89 -12.39
N PRO A 60 3.95 12.99 -11.91
CA PRO A 60 3.09 12.93 -10.72
C PRO A 60 1.88 12.01 -10.89
N LEU A 61 1.17 12.10 -12.02
CA LEU A 61 0.05 11.21 -12.32
C LEU A 61 0.49 9.74 -12.34
N LEU A 62 1.68 9.46 -12.90
CA LEU A 62 2.21 8.11 -12.90
C LEU A 62 2.64 7.67 -11.49
N ALA A 63 3.13 8.59 -10.64
CA ALA A 63 3.41 8.31 -9.24
C ALA A 63 2.15 7.82 -8.50
N ASP A 64 0.99 8.44 -8.74
CA ASP A 64 -0.30 8.01 -8.19
C ASP A 64 -0.71 6.60 -8.65
N ILE A 65 -0.45 6.27 -9.92
CA ILE A 65 -0.69 4.92 -10.47
C ILE A 65 0.22 3.91 -9.76
N TYR A 66 1.51 4.20 -9.62
CA TYR A 66 2.44 3.31 -8.91
C TYR A 66 2.11 3.22 -7.42
N TRP A 67 1.67 4.30 -6.78
CA TRP A 67 1.19 4.27 -5.39
C TRP A 67 -0.03 3.35 -5.23
N THR A 68 -0.97 3.42 -6.17
CA THR A 68 -2.11 2.50 -6.17
C THR A 68 -1.65 1.04 -6.26
N ARG A 69 -0.62 0.75 -7.07
CA ARG A 69 0.00 -0.60 -7.13
C ARG A 69 0.68 -1.00 -5.82
N VAL A 70 1.35 -0.07 -5.13
CA VAL A 70 1.91 -0.34 -3.79
C VAL A 70 0.81 -0.79 -2.83
N VAL A 71 -0.28 -0.03 -2.76
CA VAL A 71 -1.40 -0.32 -1.84
C VAL A 71 -2.09 -1.63 -2.21
N GLN A 72 -2.33 -1.89 -3.49
CA GLN A 72 -2.95 -3.14 -3.96
C GLN A 72 -2.04 -4.35 -3.72
N TYR A 73 -0.75 -4.26 -4.05
CA TYR A 73 0.23 -5.31 -3.81
C TYR A 73 0.31 -5.68 -2.33
N TYR A 74 0.49 -4.67 -1.47
CA TYR A 74 0.54 -4.86 -0.03
C TYR A 74 -0.78 -5.44 0.50
N GLY A 75 -1.92 -4.84 0.14
CA GLY A 75 -3.24 -5.27 0.61
C GLY A 75 -3.58 -6.70 0.19
N ASN A 76 -3.35 -7.06 -1.07
CA ASN A 76 -3.59 -8.41 -1.59
C ASN A 76 -2.74 -9.46 -0.87
N LYS A 77 -1.46 -9.18 -0.63
CA LYS A 77 -0.57 -10.12 0.08
C LYS A 77 -0.87 -10.20 1.57
N HIS A 78 -1.17 -9.07 2.20
CA HIS A 78 -1.53 -8.99 3.61
C HIS A 78 -2.82 -9.78 3.91
N VAL A 79 -3.88 -9.61 3.12
CA VAL A 79 -5.14 -10.37 3.26
C VAL A 79 -4.94 -11.87 3.07
N ARG A 80 -3.98 -12.26 2.22
CA ARG A 80 -3.64 -13.67 1.97
C ARG A 80 -2.62 -14.26 2.96
N GLY A 81 -2.17 -13.47 3.94
CA GLY A 81 -1.13 -13.88 4.90
C GLY A 81 0.23 -14.16 4.25
N GLN A 82 0.47 -13.62 3.05
CA GLN A 82 1.71 -13.82 2.31
C GLN A 82 2.77 -12.83 2.81
N ALA A 83 3.84 -13.34 3.40
CA ALA A 83 4.92 -12.53 3.95
C ALA A 83 5.88 -11.97 2.87
N ASN A 84 5.87 -12.50 1.65
CA ASN A 84 6.81 -12.05 0.62
C ASN A 84 6.38 -10.70 0.03
N LEU A 85 6.96 -9.62 0.54
CA LEU A 85 6.75 -8.23 0.11
C LEU A 85 7.97 -7.66 -0.64
N GLU A 86 8.75 -8.48 -1.35
CA GLU A 86 9.98 -8.06 -2.05
C GLU A 86 9.79 -6.90 -3.03
N LEU A 87 8.64 -6.80 -3.72
CA LEU A 87 8.36 -5.73 -4.66
C LEU A 87 7.98 -4.39 -4.03
N LEU A 88 7.77 -4.37 -2.71
CA LEU A 88 7.34 -3.16 -2.02
C LEU A 88 8.37 -2.04 -2.19
N TRP A 89 9.66 -2.35 -2.03
CA TRP A 89 10.73 -1.38 -2.21
C TRP A 89 10.84 -0.87 -3.66
N PRO A 90 10.97 -1.72 -4.70
CA PRO A 90 10.97 -1.25 -6.09
C PRO A 90 9.78 -0.36 -6.45
N LEU A 91 8.58 -0.71 -6.00
CA LEU A 91 7.38 0.10 -6.28
C LEU A 91 7.47 1.47 -5.59
N LEU A 92 7.85 1.51 -4.31
CA LEU A 92 8.00 2.75 -3.55
C LEU A 92 9.13 3.63 -4.08
N ASP A 93 10.25 3.05 -4.51
CA ASP A 93 11.35 3.79 -5.13
C ASP A 93 10.90 4.47 -6.42
N ILE A 94 10.14 3.78 -7.27
CA ILE A 94 9.58 4.39 -8.49
C ILE A 94 8.60 5.50 -8.14
N THR A 95 7.62 5.22 -7.26
CA THR A 95 6.62 6.21 -6.82
C THR A 95 7.28 7.50 -6.33
N THR A 96 8.23 7.41 -5.41
CA THR A 96 8.92 8.57 -4.80
C THR A 96 9.97 9.20 -5.71
N THR A 97 10.40 8.50 -6.77
CA THR A 97 11.24 9.09 -7.83
C THR A 97 10.40 9.97 -8.75
N LEU A 98 9.21 9.50 -9.09
CA LEU A 98 8.28 10.20 -9.97
C LEU A 98 7.77 11.47 -9.30
N ASP A 99 7.26 11.36 -8.06
CA ASP A 99 6.80 12.51 -7.29
C ASP A 99 7.41 12.53 -5.87
N PRO A 100 8.44 13.37 -5.65
CA PRO A 100 9.03 13.56 -4.33
C PRO A 100 8.09 14.22 -3.31
N ASN A 101 7.01 14.88 -3.75
CA ASN A 101 6.05 15.58 -2.88
C ASN A 101 4.84 14.71 -2.53
N LEU A 102 4.75 13.47 -3.03
CA LEU A 102 3.70 12.51 -2.68
C LEU A 102 3.94 11.94 -1.28
N LEU A 103 3.73 12.78 -0.25
CA LEU A 103 4.06 12.50 1.15
C LEU A 103 3.52 11.17 1.66
N ILE A 104 2.29 10.80 1.25
CA ILE A 104 1.61 9.58 1.67
C ILE A 104 2.44 8.31 1.38
N SER A 105 3.19 8.32 0.27
CA SER A 105 3.99 7.17 -0.16
C SER A 105 5.18 6.91 0.77
N TYR A 106 5.78 7.97 1.33
CA TYR A 106 6.83 7.83 2.33
C TYR A 106 6.27 7.34 3.66
N ARG A 107 5.18 7.95 4.15
CA ARG A 107 4.61 7.63 5.47
C ARG A 107 4.10 6.20 5.54
N PHE A 108 3.16 5.86 4.66
CA PHE A 108 2.53 4.54 4.67
C PHE A 108 3.43 3.49 4.03
N GLY A 109 4.22 3.83 3.01
CA GLY A 109 5.21 2.92 2.44
C GLY A 109 6.24 2.48 3.47
N ALA A 110 6.71 3.39 4.33
CA ALA A 110 7.62 3.04 5.41
C ALA A 110 6.96 2.12 6.45
N MET A 111 5.70 2.36 6.80
CA MET A 111 4.92 1.47 7.67
C MET A 111 4.76 0.06 7.07
N PHE A 112 4.55 -0.05 5.75
CA PHE A 112 4.48 -1.34 5.06
C PHE A 112 5.84 -2.06 5.04
N LEU A 113 6.95 -1.29 4.96
CA LEU A 113 8.30 -1.82 4.97
C LEU A 113 8.75 -2.27 6.37
N SER A 114 8.49 -1.47 7.41
CA SER A 114 9.14 -1.63 8.72
C SER A 114 8.60 -2.82 9.53
N GLN A 115 7.28 -2.97 9.60
CA GLN A 115 6.63 -3.97 10.44
C GLN A 115 7.05 -5.39 10.06
N ALA A 116 7.17 -6.27 11.06
CA ALA A 116 7.48 -7.68 10.85
C ALA A 116 6.34 -8.40 10.12
N ALA A 117 6.67 -9.49 9.43
CA ALA A 117 5.66 -10.38 8.85
C ALA A 117 4.72 -10.95 9.93
N PRO A 118 3.42 -11.14 9.64
CA PRO A 118 2.73 -10.92 8.35
C PRO A 118 2.26 -9.46 8.15
N ALA A 119 2.51 -8.57 9.12
CA ALA A 119 2.05 -7.20 9.06
C ALA A 119 2.79 -6.37 8.00
N GLY A 120 4.10 -6.53 7.87
CA GLY A 120 4.90 -5.84 6.85
C GLY A 120 6.07 -6.66 6.35
N ALA A 121 7.01 -5.99 5.66
CA ALA A 121 8.15 -6.63 5.02
C ALA A 121 9.30 -6.99 5.97
N GLY A 122 9.27 -6.53 7.23
CA GLY A 122 10.35 -6.72 8.20
C GLY A 122 11.66 -6.03 7.79
N ARG A 123 11.55 -4.90 7.07
CA ARG A 123 12.67 -4.11 6.52
C ARG A 123 12.66 -2.69 7.07
N PRO A 124 12.86 -2.51 8.39
CA PRO A 124 12.94 -1.18 9.00
C PRO A 124 14.13 -0.36 8.47
N ASP A 125 15.18 -1.02 7.97
CA ASP A 125 16.30 -0.37 7.29
C ASP A 125 15.84 0.38 6.02
N LEU A 126 15.00 -0.25 5.20
CA LEU A 126 14.43 0.36 4.01
C LEU A 126 13.37 1.43 4.36
N ALA A 127 12.62 1.23 5.44
CA ALA A 127 11.68 2.23 5.94
C ALA A 127 12.40 3.53 6.34
N VAL A 128 13.50 3.43 7.10
CA VAL A 128 14.37 4.57 7.43
C VAL A 128 14.90 5.23 6.16
N GLN A 129 15.41 4.46 5.21
CA GLN A 129 15.93 5.00 3.95
C GLN A 129 14.86 5.78 3.17
N LEU A 130 13.64 5.23 3.10
CA LEU A 130 12.51 5.87 2.43
C LEU A 130 12.14 7.19 3.13
N ILE A 131 11.98 7.18 4.44
CA ILE A 131 11.59 8.37 5.21
C ILE A 131 12.66 9.45 5.11
N GLN A 132 13.95 9.11 5.24
CA GLN A 132 15.05 10.06 5.09
C GLN A 132 15.05 10.74 3.73
N ARG A 133 14.78 9.98 2.65
CA ARG A 133 14.58 10.55 1.32
C ARG A 133 13.38 11.50 1.27
N GLY A 134 12.27 11.14 1.92
CA GLY A 134 11.11 12.00 2.06
C GLY A 134 11.43 13.31 2.78
N ILE A 135 12.22 13.25 3.86
CA ILE A 135 12.68 14.41 4.63
C ILE A 135 13.57 15.31 3.78
N GLN A 136 14.49 14.74 2.98
CA GLN A 136 15.33 15.52 2.07
C GLN A 136 14.50 16.30 1.04
N ALA A 137 13.43 15.69 0.52
CA ALA A 137 12.53 16.34 -0.43
C ALA A 137 11.54 17.31 0.23
N ASN A 138 11.14 17.05 1.49
CA ASN A 138 10.09 17.76 2.20
C ASN A 138 10.52 18.12 3.65
N PRO A 139 11.57 18.93 3.84
CA PRO A 139 12.23 19.09 5.14
C PRO A 139 11.37 19.76 6.22
N GLU A 140 10.33 20.48 5.82
CA GLU A 140 9.40 21.19 6.71
C GLU A 140 8.21 20.33 7.16
N TYR A 141 8.03 19.15 6.55
CA TYR A 141 6.89 18.29 6.89
C TYR A 141 7.21 17.42 8.12
N TRP A 142 6.89 17.95 9.29
CA TRP A 142 7.23 17.39 10.60
C TRP A 142 6.84 15.91 10.78
N ARG A 143 5.75 15.45 10.15
CA ARG A 143 5.27 14.06 10.33
C ARG A 143 6.24 13.02 9.76
N LEU A 144 7.11 13.37 8.82
CA LEU A 144 8.15 12.44 8.38
C LEU A 144 9.19 12.19 9.48
N TYR A 145 9.47 13.18 10.31
CA TYR A 145 10.35 13.02 11.47
C TYR A 145 9.68 12.21 12.58
N GLU A 146 8.37 12.40 12.77
CA GLU A 146 7.54 11.53 13.63
C GLU A 146 7.61 10.08 13.16
N ASP A 147 7.34 9.82 11.88
CA ASP A 147 7.37 8.47 11.32
C ASP A 147 8.78 7.85 11.46
N LEU A 148 9.85 8.65 11.26
CA LEU A 148 11.23 8.21 11.47
C LEU A 148 11.50 7.83 12.93
N GLY A 149 11.06 8.67 13.87
CA GLY A 149 11.18 8.42 15.30
C GLY A 149 10.47 7.13 15.71
N PHE A 150 9.28 6.88 15.17
CA PHE A 150 8.54 5.65 15.44
C PHE A 150 9.24 4.39 14.90
N VAL A 151 9.82 4.44 13.69
CA VAL A 151 10.58 3.29 13.15
C VAL A 151 11.80 3.01 14.03
N TYR A 152 12.53 4.05 14.47
CA TYR A 152 13.64 3.87 15.39
C TYR A 152 13.20 3.29 16.75
N TYR A 153 12.10 3.78 17.30
CA TYR A 153 11.61 3.38 18.61
C TYR A 153 11.03 1.95 18.62
N PHE A 154 10.09 1.68 17.70
CA PHE A 154 9.32 0.44 17.69
C PHE A 154 10.03 -0.69 16.99
N ASP A 155 10.65 -0.45 15.84
CA ASP A 155 11.20 -1.52 15.01
C ASP A 155 12.69 -1.75 15.30
N LEU A 156 13.49 -0.68 15.34
CA LEU A 156 14.96 -0.79 15.53
C LEU A 156 15.42 -0.78 16.99
N LYS A 157 14.55 -0.34 17.92
CA LYS A 157 14.88 -0.13 19.34
C LYS A 157 16.07 0.83 19.55
N ASP A 158 16.31 1.73 18.61
CA ASP A 158 17.34 2.78 18.67
C ASP A 158 16.75 4.04 19.31
N TYR A 159 16.54 3.98 20.63
CA TYR A 159 15.91 5.06 21.38
C TYR A 159 16.63 6.42 21.27
N PRO A 160 17.97 6.50 21.26
CA PRO A 160 18.67 7.76 21.06
C PRO A 160 18.31 8.42 19.72
N LYS A 161 18.31 7.66 18.61
CA LYS A 161 17.91 8.21 17.31
C LYS A 161 16.42 8.51 17.22
N ALA A 162 15.59 7.75 17.92
CA ALA A 162 14.16 8.06 18.01
C ALA A 162 13.95 9.44 18.63
N ALA A 163 14.56 9.69 19.79
CA ALA A 163 14.48 10.98 20.48
C ALA A 163 15.05 12.12 19.62
N GLU A 164 16.18 11.91 18.94
CA GLU A 164 16.74 12.88 18.00
C GLU A 164 15.76 13.21 16.86
N ALA A 165 15.15 12.19 16.24
CA ALA A 165 14.18 12.38 15.17
C ALA A 165 12.95 13.16 15.66
N PHE A 166 12.38 12.80 16.82
CA PHE A 166 11.26 13.52 17.41
C PHE A 166 11.63 14.98 17.74
N LEU A 167 12.81 15.20 18.33
CA LEU A 167 13.30 16.54 18.64
C LEU A 167 13.48 17.39 17.37
N GLU A 168 14.08 16.85 16.31
CA GLU A 168 14.23 17.57 15.03
C GLU A 168 12.87 17.87 14.39
N GLY A 169 11.94 16.92 14.41
CA GLY A 169 10.57 17.12 13.94
C GLY A 169 9.84 18.21 14.71
N SER A 170 10.07 18.32 16.02
CA SER A 170 9.44 19.32 16.89
C SER A 170 9.82 20.77 16.56
N LYS A 171 10.93 20.97 15.83
CA LYS A 171 11.42 22.29 15.39
C LYS A 171 10.72 22.76 14.11
N LYS A 172 9.96 21.90 13.44
CA LYS A 172 9.34 22.17 12.15
C LYS A 172 8.00 22.89 12.27
N PRO A 173 7.54 23.60 11.22
CA PRO A 173 6.25 24.28 11.23
C PRO A 173 5.09 23.32 11.53
N ASN A 174 4.14 23.76 12.35
CA ASN A 174 2.95 23.00 12.75
C ASN A 174 3.22 21.68 13.50
N ALA A 175 4.46 21.45 13.96
CA ALA A 175 4.80 20.28 14.76
C ALA A 175 4.06 20.30 16.10
N GLN A 176 3.68 19.12 16.55
CA GLN A 176 2.92 18.97 17.79
C GLN A 176 3.86 19.04 19.00
N LEU A 177 3.41 19.69 20.07
CA LEU A 177 4.24 19.96 21.26
C LEU A 177 4.78 18.67 21.91
N TRP A 178 4.03 17.57 21.82
CA TRP A 178 4.41 16.28 22.40
C TRP A 178 5.71 15.72 21.80
N MET A 179 6.08 16.09 20.57
CA MET A 179 7.32 15.62 19.95
C MET A 179 8.58 16.06 20.73
N LYS A 180 8.51 17.14 21.52
CA LYS A 180 9.66 17.63 22.30
C LYS A 180 10.00 16.74 23.50
N VAL A 181 9.07 15.89 23.92
CA VAL A 181 9.15 15.13 25.18
C VAL A 181 9.17 13.62 24.96
N MET A 182 9.19 13.18 23.68
CA MET A 182 9.38 11.78 23.28
C MET A 182 10.85 11.46 23.09
#